data_AF-A0AA50QAT8-F1
#
_entry.id   AF-A0AA50QAT8-F1
#
_cell.length_a   1.000
_cell.length_b   1.000
_cell.length_c   1.000
_cell.angle_alpha   90.00
_cell.angle_beta   90.00
_cell.angle_gamma   90.00
#
_symmetry.space_group_name_H-M   'P 1'
#
loop_
_entity.id
_entity.type
_entity.pdbx_description
1 polymer ?
#
loop_
_entity_poly.entity_id
_entity_poly.type
_entity_poly.pdbx_seq_one_letter_code
_entity_poly.pdbx_strand_id
1 'polypeptide(L)'
;MIGETALILAVLALLLAMAAMGIAWMMWRRSQRKLEAMSTLMRELSRSRDSYRKQLEELQAANIGLGKKLTELGRQLVSLREQQQELALKDPQSRLYSRAARMVQLGADIEEIMAECEMPRAEAELLLSLHRQRG
;
A
#
# COMPACT_ATOMS: atom_id res chain seq x y z
N MET A 1 33.99 79.33 38.36
CA MET A 1 34.90 78.31 37.80
C MET A 1 34.61 76.88 38.29
N ILE A 2 34.62 76.57 39.60
CA ILE A 2 34.38 75.17 40.07
C ILE A 2 32.92 74.70 39.86
N GLY A 3 31.94 75.61 39.92
CA GLY A 3 30.52 75.27 39.72
C GLY A 3 30.13 74.94 38.27
N GLU A 4 30.76 75.57 37.27
CA GLU A 4 30.47 75.33 35.85
C GLU A 4 30.96 73.96 35.39
N THR A 5 32.14 73.52 35.84
CA THR A 5 32.69 72.20 35.47
C THR A 5 31.86 71.06 36.07
N ALA A 6 31.32 71.24 37.28
CA ALA A 6 30.41 70.28 37.91
C ALA A 6 29.09 70.11 37.13
N LEU A 7 28.51 71.22 36.64
CA LEU A 7 27.30 71.17 35.82
C LEU A 7 27.53 70.48 34.48
N ILE A 8 28.66 70.75 33.81
CA ILE A 8 29.01 70.10 32.54
C ILE A 8 29.16 68.58 32.71
N LEU A 9 29.81 68.13 33.79
CA LEU A 9 29.97 66.71 34.09
C LEU A 9 28.63 66.03 34.39
N ALA A 10 27.74 66.69 35.13
CA ALA A 10 26.40 66.16 35.43
C ALA A 10 25.56 65.98 34.16
N VAL A 11 25.59 66.96 33.25
CA VAL A 11 24.88 66.88 31.95
C VAL A 11 25.45 65.77 31.08
N LEU A 12 26.78 65.63 31.00
CA LEU A 12 27.43 64.54 30.27
C LEU A 12 27.04 63.16 30.82
N ALA A 13 27.03 62.99 32.14
CA ALA A 13 26.61 61.75 32.78
C ALA A 13 25.14 61.41 32.47
N LEU A 14 24.25 62.42 32.49
CA LEU A 14 22.84 62.26 32.13
C LEU A 14 22.66 61.84 30.67
N LEU A 15 23.39 62.46 29.74
CA LEU A 15 23.34 62.12 28.32
C LEU A 15 23.84 60.69 28.06
N LEU A 16 24.93 60.27 28.71
CA LEU A 16 25.43 58.90 28.63
C LEU A 16 24.43 57.88 29.18
N ALA A 17 23.79 58.19 30.32
CA ALA A 17 22.77 57.32 30.90
C ALA A 17 21.54 57.16 29.98
N MET A 18 21.06 58.26 29.38
CA MET A 18 19.96 58.22 28.42
C MET A 18 20.33 57.43 27.15
N ALA A 19 21.54 57.62 26.62
CA ALA A 19 22.02 56.87 25.47
C ALA A 19 22.11 55.36 25.78
N ALA A 20 22.68 54.99 26.93
CA ALA A 20 22.77 53.60 27.36
C ALA A 20 21.38 52.96 27.52
N MET A 21 20.43 53.68 28.12
CA MET A 21 19.05 53.21 28.29
C MET A 21 18.33 53.04 26.94
N GLY A 22 18.54 53.96 26.01
CA GLY A 22 18.00 53.86 24.64
C GLY A 22 18.56 52.66 23.87
N ILE A 23 19.87 52.41 23.97
CA ILE A 23 20.52 51.24 23.35
C ILE A 23 20.00 49.94 23.99
N ALA A 24 19.90 49.88 25.32
CA ALA A 24 19.37 48.73 26.03
C ALA A 24 17.91 48.44 25.61
N TRP A 25 17.07 49.48 25.52
CA TRP A 25 15.69 49.33 25.06
C TRP A 25 15.61 48.87 23.59
N MET A 26 16.46 49.41 22.72
CA MET A 26 16.54 48.98 21.32
C MET A 26 16.99 47.51 21.19
N MET A 27 18.01 47.10 21.95
CA MET A 27 18.47 45.71 22.00
C MET A 27 17.39 44.78 22.55
N TRP A 28 16.70 45.18 23.62
CA TRP A 28 15.57 44.43 24.17
C TRP A 28 14.47 44.23 23.13
N ARG A 29 14.07 45.31 22.46
CA ARG A 29 13.03 45.28 21.43
C ARG A 29 13.42 44.43 20.22
N ARG A 30 14.69 44.44 19.82
CA ARG A 30 15.21 43.54 18.78
C ARG A 30 15.20 42.08 19.22
N SER A 31 15.55 41.81 20.48
CA SER A 31 15.54 40.46 21.04
C SER A 31 14.13 39.87 21.07
N GLN A 32 13.15 40.66 21.52
CA GLN A 32 11.74 40.26 21.54
C GLN A 32 11.22 39.90 20.14
N ARG A 33 11.55 40.69 19.12
CA ARG A 33 11.18 40.38 17.72
C ARG A 33 11.78 39.05 17.23
N LYS A 34 13.01 38.74 17.62
CA LYS A 34 13.66 37.45 17.26
C LYS A 34 12.98 36.27 17.96
N LEU A 35 12.63 36.43 19.24
CA LEU A 35 11.89 35.42 20.01
C LEU A 35 10.52 35.15 19.40
N GLU A 36 9.79 36.20 19.03
CA GLU A 36 8.49 36.10 18.36
C GLU A 36 8.62 35.34 17.03
N ALA A 37 9.56 35.72 16.16
CA ALA A 37 9.80 35.05 14.88
C ALA A 37 10.23 33.58 15.03
N MET A 38 11.07 33.27 16.02
CA MET A 38 11.46 31.90 16.34
C MET A 38 10.27 31.08 16.83
N SER A 39 9.40 31.69 17.65
CA SER A 39 8.21 31.03 18.19
C SER A 39 7.19 30.70 17.10
N THR A 40 7.01 31.58 16.09
CA THR A 40 6.12 31.32 14.96
C THR A 40 6.67 30.20 14.09
N LEU A 41 7.97 30.21 13.78
CA LEU A 41 8.62 29.14 13.05
C LEU A 41 8.51 27.79 13.76
N MET A 42 8.75 27.74 15.08
CA MET A 42 8.56 26.52 15.87
C MET A 42 7.12 26.02 15.83
N ARG A 43 6.13 26.94 15.92
CA ARG A 43 4.71 26.57 15.82
C ARG A 43 4.36 26.00 14.46
N GLU A 44 4.87 26.58 13.38
CA GLU A 44 4.67 26.07 12.02
C GLU A 44 5.29 24.69 11.83
N LEU A 45 6.54 24.50 12.29
CA LEU A 45 7.21 23.21 12.26
C LEU A 45 6.45 22.16 13.07
N SER A 46 5.96 22.52 14.26
CA SER A 46 5.15 21.63 15.10
C SER A 46 3.87 21.22 14.39
N ARG A 47 3.13 22.19 13.81
CA ARG A 47 1.91 21.90 13.05
C ARG A 47 2.16 20.98 11.86
N SER A 48 3.25 21.23 11.13
CA SER A 48 3.67 20.40 10.01
C SER A 48 3.97 18.98 10.48
N ARG A 49 4.75 18.81 11.56
CA ARG A 49 5.02 17.52 12.18
C ARG A 49 3.75 16.78 12.61
N ASP A 50 2.82 17.46 13.25
CA ASP A 50 1.56 16.86 13.68
C ASP A 50 0.72 16.41 12.48
N SER A 51 0.72 17.18 11.39
CA SER A 51 0.02 16.80 10.15
C SER A 51 0.63 15.54 9.52
N TYR A 52 1.96 15.43 9.45
CA TYR A 52 2.63 14.24 8.94
C TYR A 52 2.41 13.02 9.84
N ARG A 53 2.40 13.21 11.16
CA ARG A 53 2.07 12.13 12.10
C ARG A 53 0.67 11.56 11.84
N LYS A 54 -0.33 12.43 11.67
CA LYS A 54 -1.70 12.01 11.34
C LYS A 54 -1.76 11.25 10.02
N GLN A 55 -1.08 11.73 8.99
CA GLN A 55 -1.02 11.04 7.69
C GLN A 55 -0.38 9.65 7.83
N LEU A 56 0.68 9.51 8.64
CA LEU A 56 1.31 8.21 8.90
C LEU A 56 0.37 7.26 9.67
N GLU A 57 -0.37 7.77 10.65
CA GLU A 57 -1.37 6.98 11.38
C GLU A 57 -2.49 6.48 10.46
N GLU A 58 -2.99 7.34 9.57
CA GLU A 58 -3.98 6.98 8.55
C GLU A 58 -3.44 5.93 7.57
N LEU A 59 -2.20 6.11 7.08
CA LEU A 59 -1.55 5.14 6.20
C LEU A 59 -1.31 3.81 6.89
N GLN A 60 -0.91 3.82 8.17
CA GLN A 60 -0.71 2.60 8.94
C GLN A 60 -2.03 1.84 9.10
N ALA A 61 -3.12 2.55 9.43
CA ALA A 61 -4.45 1.95 9.52
C ALA A 61 -4.91 1.37 8.17
N ALA A 62 -4.70 2.11 7.08
CA ALA A 62 -5.00 1.66 5.72
C ALA A 62 -4.19 0.39 5.36
N ASN A 63 -2.90 0.36 5.69
CA ASN A 63 -2.03 -0.77 5.38
C ASN A 63 -2.40 -2.04 6.18
N ILE A 64 -2.83 -1.88 7.45
CA ILE A 64 -3.40 -2.99 8.23
C ILE A 64 -4.68 -3.52 7.56
N GLY A 65 -5.55 -2.62 7.07
CA GLY A 65 -6.76 -2.98 6.35
C GLY A 65 -6.48 -3.74 5.05
N LEU A 66 -5.48 -3.30 4.28
CA LEU A 66 -5.03 -3.99 3.08
C LEU A 66 -4.45 -5.37 3.39
N GLY A 67 -3.64 -5.50 4.44
CA GLY A 67 -3.11 -6.78 4.90
C GLY A 67 -4.21 -7.79 5.19
N LYS A 68 -5.25 -7.40 5.94
CA LYS A 68 -6.42 -8.25 6.21
C LYS A 68 -7.14 -8.68 4.93
N LYS A 69 -7.36 -7.75 3.99
CA LYS A 69 -7.99 -8.07 2.70
C LYS A 69 -7.14 -9.04 1.87
N LEU A 70 -5.82 -8.87 1.85
CA LEU A 70 -4.93 -9.79 1.15
C LEU A 70 -4.96 -11.20 1.75
N THR A 71 -4.99 -11.31 3.09
CA THR A 71 -5.14 -12.60 3.76
C THR A 71 -6.48 -13.26 3.42
N GLU A 72 -7.58 -12.48 3.42
CA GLU A 72 -8.91 -12.98 3.06
C GLU A 72 -8.96 -13.45 1.59
N LEU A 73 -8.44 -12.64 0.66
CA LEU A 73 -8.32 -13.04 -0.75
C LEU A 73 -7.46 -14.30 -0.92
N GLY A 74 -6.36 -14.40 -0.19
CA GLY A 74 -5.53 -15.61 -0.17
C GLY A 74 -6.31 -16.84 0.27
N ARG A 75 -7.12 -16.72 1.32
CA ARG A 75 -7.99 -17.81 1.80
C ARG A 75 -9.04 -18.20 0.77
N GLN A 76 -9.67 -17.21 0.12
CA GLN A 76 -10.66 -17.45 -0.94
C GLN A 76 -10.01 -18.15 -2.15
N LEU A 77 -8.81 -17.77 -2.54
CA LEU A 77 -8.06 -18.44 -3.61
C LEU A 77 -7.74 -19.91 -3.28
N VAL A 78 -7.33 -20.21 -2.05
CA VAL A 78 -7.10 -21.60 -1.62
C VAL A 78 -8.40 -22.40 -1.71
N SER A 79 -9.49 -21.88 -1.15
CA SER A 79 -10.80 -22.55 -1.20
C SER A 79 -11.29 -22.77 -2.63
N LEU A 80 -11.13 -21.79 -3.50
CA LEU A 80 -11.50 -21.91 -4.91
C LEU A 80 -10.65 -22.95 -5.63
N ARG A 81 -9.36 -23.03 -5.30
CA ARG A 81 -8.46 -24.06 -5.85
C ARG A 81 -8.85 -25.46 -5.39
N GLU A 82 -9.22 -25.62 -4.12
CA GLU A 82 -9.73 -26.90 -3.60
C GLU A 82 -11.02 -27.31 -4.32
N GLN A 83 -11.97 -26.38 -4.50
CA GLN A 83 -13.20 -26.63 -5.26
C GLN A 83 -12.92 -27.00 -6.72
N GLN A 84 -11.99 -26.32 -7.39
CA GLN A 84 -11.59 -26.67 -8.75
C GLN A 84 -10.97 -28.07 -8.81
N GLN A 85 -10.15 -28.43 -7.82
CA GLN A 85 -9.54 -29.75 -7.76
C GLN A 85 -10.60 -30.84 -7.56
N GLU A 86 -11.57 -30.61 -6.67
CA GLU A 86 -12.71 -31.51 -6.47
C GLU A 86 -13.56 -31.66 -7.74
N LEU A 87 -13.81 -30.56 -8.47
CA LEU A 87 -14.51 -30.59 -9.76
C LEU A 87 -13.72 -31.37 -10.83
N ALA A 88 -12.40 -31.19 -10.90
CA ALA A 88 -11.54 -31.93 -11.82
C ALA A 88 -11.49 -33.44 -11.50
N LEU A 89 -11.61 -33.81 -10.22
CA LEU A 89 -11.76 -35.20 -9.77
C LEU A 89 -13.14 -35.76 -10.09
N LYS A 90 -14.18 -34.93 -10.07
CA LYS A 90 -15.59 -35.26 -10.37
C LYS A 90 -15.93 -35.39 -11.85
N ASP A 91 -14.95 -35.25 -12.76
CA ASP A 91 -15.15 -35.55 -14.18
C ASP A 91 -14.44 -36.86 -14.61
N PRO A 92 -14.85 -38.04 -14.06
CA PRO A 92 -14.34 -39.33 -14.50
C PRO A 92 -14.72 -39.61 -15.96
N GLN A 93 -15.83 -39.06 -16.45
CA GLN A 93 -16.23 -39.18 -17.85
C GLN A 93 -15.21 -38.57 -18.80
N SER A 94 -14.62 -37.40 -18.50
CA SER A 94 -13.56 -36.82 -19.33
C SER A 94 -12.34 -37.74 -19.49
N ARG A 95 -11.98 -38.50 -18.45
CA ARG A 95 -10.87 -39.46 -18.50
C ARG A 95 -11.21 -40.68 -19.35
N LEU A 96 -12.44 -41.18 -19.26
CA LEU A 96 -12.93 -42.27 -20.11
C LEU A 96 -12.96 -41.83 -21.57
N TYR A 97 -13.48 -40.64 -21.88
CA TYR A 97 -13.48 -40.10 -23.25
C TYR A 97 -12.08 -39.84 -23.81
N SER A 98 -11.16 -39.27 -23.00
CA SER A 98 -9.78 -39.03 -23.46
C SER A 98 -8.93 -40.30 -23.56
N ARG A 99 -9.31 -41.38 -22.87
CA ARG A 99 -8.77 -42.73 -23.09
C ARG A 99 -9.32 -43.35 -24.37
N ALA A 100 -10.65 -43.34 -24.56
CA ALA A 100 -11.32 -43.85 -25.74
C ALA A 100 -10.82 -43.15 -27.03
N ALA A 101 -10.68 -41.82 -27.00
CA ALA A 101 -10.14 -41.06 -28.13
C ALA A 101 -8.70 -41.46 -28.52
N ARG A 102 -7.88 -41.85 -27.53
CA ARG A 102 -6.51 -42.35 -27.79
C ARG A 102 -6.52 -43.76 -28.41
N MET A 103 -7.42 -44.63 -27.94
CA MET A 103 -7.61 -45.96 -28.54
C MET A 103 -8.10 -45.87 -29.99
N VAL A 104 -9.01 -44.93 -30.28
CA VAL A 104 -9.44 -44.63 -31.65
C VAL A 104 -8.26 -44.18 -32.54
N GLN A 105 -7.37 -43.32 -32.04
CA GLN A 105 -6.17 -42.89 -32.78
C GLN A 105 -5.20 -44.05 -33.04
N LEU A 106 -5.17 -45.06 -32.17
CA LEU A 106 -4.37 -46.28 -32.33
C LEU A 106 -5.05 -47.32 -33.23
N GLY A 107 -6.27 -47.05 -33.71
CA GLY A 107 -7.01 -47.94 -34.59
C GLY A 107 -7.75 -49.08 -33.87
N ALA A 108 -8.05 -48.93 -32.58
CA ALA A 108 -8.85 -49.90 -31.83
C ALA A 108 -10.26 -50.06 -32.41
N ASP A 109 -10.80 -51.27 -32.35
CA ASP A 109 -12.14 -51.59 -32.84
C ASP A 109 -13.24 -51.14 -31.86
N ILE A 110 -14.48 -51.03 -32.36
CA ILE A 110 -15.62 -50.51 -31.60
C ILE A 110 -15.92 -51.35 -30.35
N GLU A 111 -15.80 -52.68 -30.46
CA GLU A 111 -16.05 -53.60 -29.35
C GLU A 111 -14.95 -53.49 -28.28
N GLU A 112 -13.71 -53.24 -28.69
CA GLU A 112 -12.58 -53.04 -27.79
C GLU A 112 -12.70 -51.72 -27.00
N ILE A 113 -13.13 -50.65 -27.66
CA ILE A 113 -13.40 -49.35 -27.03
C ILE A 113 -14.57 -49.44 -26.04
N MET A 114 -15.64 -50.14 -26.42
CA MET A 114 -16.80 -50.37 -25.55
C MET A 114 -16.43 -51.16 -24.30
N ALA A 115 -15.65 -52.23 -24.44
CA ALA A 115 -15.25 -53.07 -23.32
C ALA A 115 -14.28 -52.35 -22.36
N GLU A 116 -13.33 -51.58 -22.88
CA GLU A 116 -12.25 -51.01 -22.08
C GLU A 116 -12.56 -49.61 -21.51
N CYS A 117 -13.46 -48.86 -22.15
CA CYS A 117 -13.90 -47.53 -21.69
C CYS A 117 -15.32 -47.53 -21.10
N GLU A 118 -15.95 -48.71 -20.98
CA GLU A 118 -17.30 -48.93 -20.41
C GLU A 118 -18.36 -47.98 -20.98
N MET A 119 -18.26 -47.65 -22.26
CA MET A 119 -19.10 -46.65 -22.91
C MET A 119 -20.13 -47.26 -23.86
N PRO A 120 -21.32 -46.64 -24.02
CA PRO A 120 -22.35 -47.16 -24.92
C PRO A 120 -21.89 -47.16 -26.37
N ARG A 121 -22.37 -48.14 -27.14
CA ARG A 121 -22.05 -48.28 -28.58
C ARG A 121 -22.25 -47.00 -29.38
N ALA A 122 -23.35 -46.28 -29.13
CA ALA A 122 -23.65 -45.02 -29.82
C ALA A 122 -22.58 -43.93 -29.57
N GLU A 123 -21.96 -43.89 -28.39
CA GLU A 123 -20.89 -42.94 -28.09
C GLU A 123 -19.56 -43.36 -28.74
N ALA A 124 -19.26 -44.66 -28.78
CA ALA A 124 -18.07 -45.18 -29.46
C ALA A 124 -18.15 -44.93 -30.99
N GLU A 125 -19.32 -45.19 -31.59
CA GLU A 125 -19.60 -44.89 -33.01
C GLU A 125 -19.44 -43.40 -33.32
N LEU A 126 -19.93 -42.52 -32.45
CA LEU A 126 -19.77 -41.08 -32.59
C LEU A 126 -18.29 -40.67 -32.59
N LEU A 127 -17.49 -41.17 -31.64
CA LEU A 127 -16.04 -40.86 -31.55
C LEU A 127 -15.28 -41.30 -32.82
N LEU A 128 -15.55 -42.49 -33.34
CA LEU A 128 -14.95 -43.00 -34.58
C LEU A 128 -15.35 -42.16 -35.80
N SER A 129 -16.62 -41.74 -35.87
CA SER A 129 -17.11 -40.88 -36.96
C SER A 129 -16.44 -39.50 -36.95
N LEU A 130 -16.24 -38.91 -35.77
CA LEU A 130 -15.55 -37.64 -35.57
C LEU A 130 -14.06 -37.72 -35.93
N HIS A 131 -13.40 -38.84 -35.61
CA HIS A 131 -12.00 -39.06 -35.99
C HIS A 131 -11.85 -39.23 -37.50
N ARG A 132 -12.76 -40.00 -38.14
CA ARG A 132 -12.79 -40.19 -39.60
C ARG A 132 -13.07 -38.89 -40.36
N GLN A 133 -13.75 -37.92 -39.74
CA GLN A 133 -13.96 -36.57 -40.30
C GLN A 133 -12.78 -35.62 -40.09
N ARG A 134 -11.89 -35.89 -39.13
CA ARG A 134 -10.69 -35.07 -38.84
C ARG A 134 -9.41 -35.58 -39.52
N GLY A 135 -9.39 -36.83 -39.96
CA GLY A 135 -8.30 -37.47 -40.69
C GLY A 135 -8.44 -37.39 -42.21
#